data_AF-A0A4U1C4T8-F1
#
_entry.id   AF-A0A4U1C4T8-F1
#
_cell.length_a   1.000
_cell.length_b   1.000
_cell.length_c   1.000
_cell.angle_alpha   90.00
_cell.angle_beta   90.00
_cell.angle_gamma   90.00
#
_symmetry.space_group_name_H-M   'P 1'
#
loop_
_entity.id
_entity.type
_entity.pdbx_description
1 polymer ?
#
loop_
_entity_poly.entity_id
_entity_poly.type
_entity_poly.pdbx_seq_one_letter_code
_entity_poly.pdbx_strand_id
1 'polypeptide(L)'
;MKKNIFLTIFVLTLLTIIGCKNEKKEQLKNENVKALTNRNFQNITRQGKDTIIENKKNLNINSIYNSKFIEIKNVLVNEHKVILLKNEFDAIYPKNDSIRTILWECGSPFEWLDKEWMVKTYGNENKEKGTFENFNGVITTIYGKNIEFSTNDHIVLFDMAFAENNSFKILSHNITLDKNLTLEEFKKIFPNAEIENLENKNEVRARFYLAKNMDDAFLFYFKNGKLDYFTLWWLLC
;
A
#
# COMPACT_ATOMS: atom_id res chain seq x y z
N MET A 1 14.89 38.19 -48.72
CA MET A 1 15.83 37.64 -49.71
C MET A 1 17.19 37.47 -49.03
N LYS A 2 17.71 36.23 -48.95
CA LYS A 2 19.13 35.78 -48.75
C LYS A 2 19.85 36.22 -47.44
N LYS A 3 20.15 35.29 -46.48
CA LYS A 3 21.29 34.32 -46.38
C LYS A 3 22.57 35.00 -45.81
N ASN A 4 23.40 34.52 -44.87
CA ASN A 4 23.89 33.21 -44.35
C ASN A 4 24.49 33.46 -42.92
N ILE A 5 24.43 32.61 -41.87
CA ILE A 5 25.15 31.34 -41.53
C ILE A 5 26.64 31.26 -41.92
N PHE A 6 27.54 31.25 -40.92
CA PHE A 6 28.83 30.51 -40.80
C PHE A 6 29.32 30.76 -39.35
N LEU A 7 29.25 29.84 -38.38
CA LEU A 7 30.01 28.60 -38.17
C LEU A 7 31.53 28.75 -38.31
N THR A 8 32.25 28.80 -37.18
CA THR A 8 33.55 28.12 -37.07
C THR A 8 33.86 27.76 -35.62
N ILE A 9 33.96 26.45 -35.39
CA ILE A 9 34.50 25.78 -34.22
C ILE A 9 36.01 25.67 -34.45
N PHE A 10 36.85 25.96 -33.45
CA PHE A 10 38.09 25.20 -33.28
C PHE A 10 38.51 25.08 -31.82
N VAL A 11 38.73 23.82 -31.46
CA VAL A 11 39.11 23.25 -30.18
C VAL A 11 40.62 23.44 -29.97
N LEU A 12 41.05 23.79 -28.75
CA LEU A 12 42.33 23.32 -28.25
C LEU A 12 42.30 23.12 -26.73
N THR A 13 42.30 21.85 -26.37
CA THR A 13 42.52 21.23 -25.07
C THR A 13 43.92 21.53 -24.52
N LEU A 14 44.04 21.73 -23.21
CA LEU A 14 45.21 21.24 -22.48
C LEU A 14 44.88 20.88 -21.02
N LEU A 15 45.20 19.62 -20.74
CA LEU A 15 45.13 18.89 -19.49
C LEU A 15 45.96 19.53 -18.38
N THR A 16 45.43 19.56 -17.16
CA THR A 16 46.24 19.29 -15.95
C THR A 16 45.45 18.42 -14.98
N ILE A 17 45.71 17.11 -15.08
CA ILE A 17 45.46 16.13 -14.03
C ILE A 17 46.54 16.36 -12.98
N ILE A 18 46.16 16.76 -11.76
CA ILE A 18 47.01 16.59 -10.57
C ILE A 18 46.36 15.52 -9.72
N GLY A 19 46.92 14.32 -9.82
CA GLY A 19 46.78 13.28 -8.83
C GLY A 19 48.05 13.18 -7.98
N CYS A 20 47.85 12.97 -6.68
CA CYS A 20 48.70 12.20 -5.78
C CYS A 20 47.74 11.20 -5.11
N LYS A 21 47.81 9.87 -5.31
CA LYS A 21 48.78 8.87 -4.78
C LYS A 21 49.07 9.10 -3.28
N ASN A 22 49.01 8.13 -2.36
CA ASN A 22 48.83 6.67 -2.43
C ASN A 22 48.67 6.14 -0.98
N GLU A 23 48.32 4.84 -0.85
CA GLU A 23 48.54 3.93 0.32
C GLU A 23 47.60 4.09 1.55
N LYS A 24 46.96 3.04 2.11
CA LYS A 24 47.30 1.62 2.25
C LYS A 24 46.06 0.70 2.17
N LYS A 25 46.22 -0.44 1.49
CA LYS A 25 45.58 -1.72 1.81
C LYS A 25 46.56 -2.50 2.69
N GLU A 26 46.10 -3.06 3.80
CA GLU A 26 46.79 -4.18 4.45
C GLU A 26 45.76 -5.11 5.09
N GLN A 27 45.85 -6.39 4.72
CA GLN A 27 45.15 -7.51 5.33
C GLN A 27 45.73 -7.77 6.72
N LEU A 28 44.91 -8.23 7.67
CA LEU A 28 45.36 -9.27 8.60
C LEU A 28 44.16 -10.01 9.22
N LYS A 29 44.16 -11.32 8.94
CA LYS A 29 43.55 -12.37 9.75
C LYS A 29 44.00 -12.24 11.20
N ASN A 30 43.13 -12.54 12.15
CA ASN A 30 43.41 -13.66 13.06
C ASN A 30 42.16 -14.18 13.76
N GLU A 31 41.99 -15.49 13.62
CA GLU A 31 41.18 -16.37 14.42
C GLU A 31 41.66 -16.36 15.88
N ASN A 32 40.73 -16.51 16.84
CA ASN A 32 40.85 -17.55 17.87
C ASN A 32 39.56 -17.71 18.71
N VAL A 33 38.84 -18.80 18.40
CA VAL A 33 38.37 -19.89 19.29
C VAL A 33 37.80 -19.55 20.68
N LYS A 34 36.52 -19.92 20.91
CA LYS A 34 36.03 -21.01 21.80
C LYS A 34 34.49 -21.06 21.73
N ALA A 35 33.90 -22.14 21.16
CA ALA A 35 33.35 -23.32 21.85
C ALA A 35 32.24 -22.93 22.85
N LEU A 36 31.00 -23.40 22.84
CA LEU A 36 30.38 -24.71 22.62
C LEU A 36 28.85 -24.38 22.49
N THR A 37 27.97 -25.05 21.74
CA THR A 37 27.34 -26.31 22.16
C THR A 37 26.45 -26.84 21.03
N ASN A 38 26.62 -28.12 20.72
CA ASN A 38 25.82 -28.95 19.83
C ASN A 38 24.34 -29.04 20.24
N ARG A 39 23.44 -29.25 19.27
CA ARG A 39 22.61 -30.47 19.16
C ARG A 39 21.75 -30.49 17.87
N ASN A 40 22.17 -31.38 16.97
CA ASN A 40 21.41 -32.34 16.15
C ASN A 40 20.15 -31.88 15.42
N PHE A 41 20.31 -31.68 14.11
CA PHE A 41 19.29 -31.94 13.10
C PHE A 41 19.48 -33.37 12.58
N GLN A 42 18.44 -34.22 12.68
CA GLN A 42 18.11 -35.23 11.66
C GLN A 42 16.75 -35.91 11.96
N ASN A 43 15.81 -35.63 11.06
CA ASN A 43 14.74 -36.47 10.48
C ASN A 43 14.07 -37.57 11.32
N ILE A 44 12.72 -37.57 11.33
CA ILE A 44 11.85 -38.71 10.96
C ILE A 44 10.41 -38.19 10.73
N THR A 45 9.90 -38.41 9.52
CA THR A 45 8.50 -38.30 9.12
C THR A 45 7.74 -39.56 9.56
N ARG A 46 6.54 -39.45 10.13
CA ARG A 46 5.46 -40.47 10.02
C ARG A 46 4.09 -39.89 10.38
N GLN A 47 3.13 -40.18 9.52
CA GLN A 47 1.72 -39.77 9.50
C GLN A 47 0.91 -40.18 10.74
N GLY A 48 -0.06 -39.32 11.08
CA GLY A 48 -1.46 -39.73 11.27
C GLY A 48 -1.92 -40.05 12.69
N LYS A 49 -2.57 -39.06 13.34
CA LYS A 49 -3.82 -39.29 14.05
C LYS A 49 -4.54 -37.97 14.34
N ASP A 50 -5.82 -37.98 14.04
CA ASP A 50 -6.76 -36.89 14.18
C ASP A 50 -6.78 -36.33 15.60
N THR A 51 -6.54 -35.03 15.70
CA THR A 51 -7.10 -34.23 16.79
C THR A 51 -7.62 -32.96 16.16
N ILE A 52 -8.94 -32.91 15.99
CA ILE A 52 -9.68 -31.65 15.88
C ILE A 52 -9.37 -30.91 17.18
N ILE A 53 -8.37 -30.05 17.14
CA ILE A 53 -8.23 -29.02 18.15
C ILE A 53 -9.21 -27.94 17.70
N GLU A 54 -10.45 -28.06 18.17
CA GLU A 54 -11.25 -26.86 18.44
C GLU A 54 -10.40 -26.00 19.38
N ASN A 55 -9.59 -25.13 18.77
CA ASN A 55 -9.12 -23.97 19.48
C ASN A 55 -10.38 -23.13 19.72
N LYS A 56 -11.01 -23.38 20.87
CA LYS A 56 -11.61 -22.34 21.69
C LYS A 56 -10.55 -21.24 21.82
N LYS A 57 -10.47 -20.36 20.81
CA LYS A 57 -9.97 -19.02 21.05
C LYS A 57 -11.02 -18.41 21.94
N ASN A 58 -10.70 -18.32 23.23
CA ASN A 58 -11.17 -17.25 24.07
C ASN A 58 -11.24 -16.00 23.18
N LEU A 59 -12.46 -15.53 22.90
CA LEU A 59 -12.72 -14.17 22.47
C LEU A 59 -12.30 -13.29 23.64
N ASN A 60 -10.99 -13.11 23.78
CA ASN A 60 -10.43 -12.08 24.63
C ASN A 60 -10.68 -10.79 23.87
N ILE A 61 -11.84 -10.21 24.12
CA ILE A 61 -12.25 -8.92 23.61
C ILE A 61 -11.20 -7.90 24.05
N ASN A 62 -10.73 -7.13 23.08
CA ASN A 62 -9.89 -5.92 23.14
C ASN A 62 -8.38 -6.12 22.96
N SER A 63 -7.97 -6.53 21.76
CA SER A 63 -6.74 -5.96 21.20
C SER A 63 -7.00 -4.48 20.92
N ILE A 64 -6.84 -3.64 21.96
CA ILE A 64 -7.02 -2.19 21.85
C ILE A 64 -6.01 -1.66 20.84
N TYR A 65 -6.47 -0.91 19.85
CA TYR A 65 -5.62 -0.25 18.87
C TYR A 65 -5.42 1.21 19.28
N ASN A 66 -4.21 1.53 19.74
CA ASN A 66 -3.91 2.82 20.37
C ASN A 66 -3.27 3.84 19.41
N SER A 67 -3.12 3.50 18.14
CA SER A 67 -2.53 4.38 17.11
C SER A 67 -3.61 5.12 16.34
N LYS A 68 -3.33 6.36 15.95
CA LYS A 68 -4.15 7.14 14.99
C LYS A 68 -3.82 6.81 13.54
N PHE A 69 -2.82 5.96 13.32
CA PHE A 69 -2.31 5.58 12.02
C PHE A 69 -2.53 4.10 11.77
N ILE A 70 -2.92 3.73 10.55
CA ILE A 70 -2.96 2.34 10.08
C ILE A 70 -2.12 2.26 8.80
N GLU A 71 -0.93 1.66 8.90
CA GLU A 71 -0.05 1.48 7.74
C GLU A 71 -0.68 0.51 6.73
N ILE A 72 -0.66 0.86 5.45
CA ILE A 72 -1.30 0.07 4.38
C ILE A 72 -0.82 -1.39 4.31
N LYS A 73 0.47 -1.65 4.59
CA LYS A 73 1.05 -3.00 4.62
C LYS A 73 0.55 -3.87 5.79
N ASN A 74 -0.05 -3.24 6.80
CA ASN A 74 -0.57 -3.92 7.99
C ASN A 74 -2.06 -4.28 7.84
N VAL A 75 -2.63 -4.07 6.65
CA VAL A 75 -4.04 -4.26 6.35
C VAL A 75 -4.24 -5.38 5.35
N LEU A 76 -5.29 -6.18 5.57
CA LEU A 76 -5.86 -7.04 4.54
C LEU A 76 -7.34 -6.72 4.34
N VAL A 77 -7.80 -6.78 3.08
CA VAL A 77 -9.22 -6.79 2.72
C VAL A 77 -9.55 -8.18 2.20
N ASN A 78 -10.48 -8.87 2.88
CA ASN A 78 -10.79 -10.28 2.60
C ASN A 78 -9.55 -11.19 2.57
N GLU A 79 -8.62 -11.02 3.52
CA GLU A 79 -7.35 -11.75 3.60
C GLU A 79 -6.37 -11.47 2.42
N HIS A 80 -6.62 -10.44 1.61
CA HIS A 80 -5.74 -10.01 0.52
C HIS A 80 -5.13 -8.64 0.78
N LYS A 81 -3.96 -8.38 0.20
CA LYS A 81 -3.27 -7.08 0.32
C LYS A 81 -4.11 -5.98 -0.35
N VAL A 82 -4.02 -4.77 0.20
CA VAL A 82 -4.66 -3.55 -0.33
C VAL A 82 -4.06 -3.13 -1.68
N ILE A 83 -2.79 -3.44 -1.91
CA ILE A 83 -2.07 -3.20 -3.16
C ILE A 83 -1.68 -4.56 -3.74
N LEU A 84 -2.06 -4.81 -4.99
CA LEU A 84 -1.80 -6.05 -5.71
C LEU A 84 -1.13 -5.74 -7.05
N LEU A 85 -0.27 -6.64 -7.52
CA LEU A 85 0.08 -6.67 -8.93
C LEU A 85 -1.13 -7.12 -9.76
N LYS A 86 -1.22 -6.69 -11.02
CA LYS A 86 -2.36 -7.02 -11.89
C LYS A 86 -2.61 -8.53 -12.02
N ASN A 87 -1.55 -9.33 -12.13
CA ASN A 87 -1.65 -10.79 -12.20
C ASN A 87 -2.11 -11.43 -10.89
N GLU A 88 -1.72 -10.90 -9.72
CA GLU A 88 -2.22 -11.35 -8.41
C GLU A 88 -3.71 -11.04 -8.28
N PHE A 89 -4.13 -9.85 -8.71
CA PHE A 89 -5.53 -9.45 -8.74
C PHE A 89 -6.37 -10.39 -9.61
N ASP A 90 -5.95 -10.65 -10.85
CA ASP A 90 -6.69 -11.50 -11.78
C ASP A 90 -6.86 -12.94 -11.27
N ALA A 91 -5.91 -13.44 -10.47
CA ALA A 91 -6.01 -14.75 -9.82
C ALA A 91 -7.06 -14.79 -8.69
N ILE A 92 -7.22 -13.69 -7.95
CA ILE A 92 -8.15 -13.58 -6.81
C ILE A 92 -9.57 -13.19 -7.28
N TYR A 93 -9.64 -12.32 -8.29
CA TYR A 93 -10.85 -11.74 -8.85
C TYR A 93 -10.93 -12.04 -10.36
N PRO A 94 -11.18 -13.30 -10.75
CA PRO A 94 -11.21 -13.69 -12.16
C PRO A 94 -12.41 -13.15 -12.95
N LYS A 95 -13.37 -12.51 -12.27
CA LYS A 95 -14.57 -11.92 -12.86
C LYS A 95 -14.83 -10.57 -12.20
N ASN A 96 -15.14 -9.59 -13.04
CA ASN A 96 -15.48 -8.23 -12.65
C ASN A 96 -16.94 -7.97 -13.03
N ASP A 97 -17.66 -7.23 -12.20
CA ASP A 97 -19.06 -6.86 -12.44
C ASP A 97 -19.13 -5.67 -13.40
N SER A 98 -18.19 -4.72 -13.28
CA SER A 98 -18.02 -3.64 -14.26
C SER A 98 -16.61 -3.09 -14.28
N ILE A 99 -16.26 -2.41 -15.38
CA ILE A 99 -14.99 -1.70 -15.57
C ILE A 99 -15.32 -0.34 -16.17
N ARG A 100 -14.71 0.71 -15.63
CA ARG A 100 -14.88 2.08 -16.10
C ARG A 100 -13.53 2.77 -16.18
N THR A 101 -13.29 3.50 -17.25
CA THR A 101 -12.06 4.27 -17.42
C THR A 101 -12.41 5.74 -17.51
N ILE A 102 -11.76 6.56 -16.67
CA ILE A 102 -11.99 8.01 -16.62
C ILE A 102 -10.69 8.78 -16.51
N LEU A 103 -10.71 10.01 -17.00
CA LEU A 103 -9.63 10.97 -16.78
C LEU A 103 -9.70 11.45 -15.31
N TRP A 104 -8.58 11.37 -14.61
CA TRP A 104 -8.41 11.96 -13.29
C TRP A 104 -7.59 13.24 -13.41
N GLU A 105 -8.21 14.35 -13.01
CA GLU A 105 -7.66 15.69 -13.21
C GLU A 105 -6.67 16.12 -12.10
N CYS A 106 -6.69 15.46 -10.93
CA CYS A 106 -5.87 15.82 -9.77
C CYS A 106 -4.68 14.86 -9.51
N GLY A 107 -4.22 14.13 -10.54
CA GLY A 107 -3.05 13.24 -10.42
C GLY A 107 -3.39 11.76 -10.26
N SER A 108 -2.36 10.93 -10.05
CA SER A 108 -2.50 9.47 -10.00
C SER A 108 -2.13 8.88 -8.64
N PRO A 109 -2.93 7.96 -8.06
CA PRO A 109 -2.58 7.28 -6.82
C PRO A 109 -1.40 6.32 -7.02
N PHE A 110 -0.97 6.08 -8.26
CA PHE A 110 0.14 5.20 -8.58
C PHE A 110 1.50 5.88 -8.60
N GLU A 111 1.56 7.22 -8.60
CA GLU A 111 2.85 7.95 -8.68
C GLU A 111 3.76 7.63 -7.50
N TRP A 112 3.21 7.54 -6.29
CA TRP A 112 3.96 7.20 -5.08
C TRP A 112 4.08 5.69 -4.84
N LEU A 113 3.22 4.87 -5.46
CA LEU A 113 3.23 3.41 -5.30
C LEU A 113 4.40 2.75 -6.05
N ASP A 114 4.68 3.21 -7.28
CA ASP A 114 5.76 2.66 -8.11
C ASP A 114 6.30 3.71 -9.09
N LYS A 115 7.00 4.71 -8.55
CA LYS A 115 7.59 5.81 -9.34
C LYS A 115 8.53 5.31 -10.42
N GLU A 116 9.30 4.25 -10.16
CA GLU A 116 10.25 3.70 -11.14
C GLU A 116 9.52 3.15 -12.37
N TRP A 117 8.44 2.39 -12.16
CA TRP A 117 7.61 1.91 -13.25
C TRP A 117 6.92 3.08 -13.99
N MET A 118 6.38 4.06 -13.25
CA MET A 118 5.75 5.24 -13.86
C MET A 118 6.72 6.03 -14.74
N VAL A 119 7.97 6.25 -14.29
CA VAL A 119 9.01 6.92 -15.10
C VAL A 119 9.36 6.12 -16.34
N LYS A 120 9.48 4.79 -16.21
CA LYS A 120 9.80 3.91 -17.33
C LYS A 120 8.69 3.89 -18.39
N THR A 121 7.42 3.90 -17.96
CA THR A 121 6.25 3.76 -18.83
C THR A 121 5.84 5.10 -19.45
N TYR A 122 5.87 6.18 -18.67
CA TYR A 122 5.33 7.48 -19.06
C TYR A 122 6.38 8.59 -19.22
N GLY A 123 7.66 8.32 -18.96
CA GLY A 123 8.75 9.30 -19.01
C GLY A 123 8.93 10.03 -17.68
N ASN A 124 9.87 10.99 -17.62
CA ASN A 124 10.15 11.72 -16.38
C ASN A 124 8.98 12.60 -15.91
N GLU A 125 8.98 12.95 -14.63
CA GLU A 125 8.06 13.94 -14.07
C GLU A 125 8.21 15.29 -14.78
N ASN A 126 7.08 15.86 -15.19
CA ASN A 126 6.97 17.19 -15.77
C ASN A 126 6.23 18.10 -14.77
N LYS A 127 6.98 19.03 -14.17
CA LYS A 127 6.46 19.96 -13.17
C LYS A 127 5.39 20.92 -13.71
N GLU A 128 5.41 21.23 -15.00
CA GLU A 128 4.41 22.10 -15.62
C GLU A 128 3.07 21.38 -15.81
N LYS A 129 3.11 20.07 -16.11
CA LYS A 129 1.92 19.22 -16.22
C LYS A 129 1.41 18.71 -14.87
N GLY A 130 2.24 18.76 -13.82
CA GLY A 130 1.92 18.19 -12.52
C GLY A 130 1.88 16.66 -12.49
N THR A 131 2.45 15.99 -13.50
CA THR A 131 2.51 14.52 -13.62
C THR A 131 3.65 14.10 -14.58
N PHE A 132 3.70 12.84 -15.02
CA PHE A 132 4.71 12.32 -15.97
C PHE A 132 4.44 12.76 -17.42
N GLU A 133 5.51 12.95 -18.21
CA GLU A 133 5.47 13.55 -19.55
C GLU A 133 4.37 13.00 -20.48
N ASN A 134 4.20 11.68 -20.50
CA ASN A 134 3.24 10.97 -21.36
C ASN A 134 2.08 10.33 -20.58
N PHE A 135 1.95 10.59 -19.28
CA PHE A 135 0.80 10.11 -18.53
C PHE A 135 -0.40 11.00 -18.84
N ASN A 136 -1.46 10.39 -19.38
CA ASN A 136 -2.64 11.11 -19.83
C ASN A 136 -3.73 11.25 -18.75
N GLY A 137 -3.41 10.94 -17.48
CA GLY A 137 -4.35 11.03 -16.37
C GLY A 137 -5.41 9.93 -16.34
N VAL A 138 -5.38 8.96 -17.26
CA VAL A 138 -6.43 7.95 -17.36
C VAL A 138 -6.23 6.87 -16.31
N ILE A 139 -7.28 6.62 -15.53
CA ILE A 139 -7.34 5.55 -14.51
C ILE A 139 -8.55 4.67 -14.79
N THR A 140 -8.34 3.37 -14.63
CA THR A 140 -9.40 2.37 -14.77
C THR A 140 -9.87 1.92 -13.39
N THR A 141 -11.15 2.09 -13.13
CA THR A 141 -11.85 1.53 -11.98
C THR A 141 -12.42 0.17 -12.33
N ILE A 142 -12.20 -0.82 -11.47
CA ILE A 142 -12.75 -2.16 -11.54
C ILE A 142 -13.70 -2.34 -10.36
N TYR A 143 -14.93 -2.77 -10.64
CA TYR A 143 -15.90 -3.14 -9.61
C TYR A 143 -16.17 -4.64 -9.65
N GLY A 144 -16.11 -5.30 -8.50
CA GLY A 144 -16.39 -6.72 -8.39
C GLY A 144 -16.58 -7.16 -6.94
N LYS A 145 -17.55 -8.04 -6.68
CA LYS A 145 -17.82 -8.58 -5.33
C LYS A 145 -18.06 -7.49 -4.28
N ASN A 146 -18.73 -6.40 -4.67
CA ASN A 146 -18.96 -5.23 -3.81
C ASN A 146 -17.67 -4.53 -3.33
N ILE A 147 -16.61 -4.59 -4.14
CA ILE A 147 -15.35 -3.89 -3.94
C ILE A 147 -15.05 -3.06 -5.20
N GLU A 148 -14.57 -1.84 -4.98
CA GLU A 148 -14.02 -0.95 -5.99
C GLU A 148 -12.49 -0.95 -5.89
N PHE A 149 -11.84 -0.98 -7.05
CA PHE A 149 -10.40 -0.92 -7.19
C PHE A 149 -10.01 0.05 -8.30
N SER A 150 -8.90 0.75 -8.15
CA SER A 150 -8.28 1.54 -9.21
C SER A 150 -7.08 0.80 -9.78
N THR A 151 -6.82 0.95 -11.08
CA THR A 151 -5.64 0.38 -11.74
C THR A 151 -5.09 1.26 -12.86
N ASN A 152 -3.76 1.18 -13.03
CA ASN A 152 -3.01 1.66 -14.19
C ASN A 152 -2.52 0.51 -15.10
N ASP A 153 -3.20 -0.64 -15.05
CA ASP A 153 -2.89 -1.92 -15.71
C ASP A 153 -1.63 -2.66 -15.19
N HIS A 154 -0.83 -2.04 -14.32
CA HIS A 154 0.32 -2.69 -13.66
C HIS A 154 0.01 -3.03 -12.20
N ILE A 155 -0.50 -2.06 -11.45
CA ILE A 155 -0.90 -2.20 -10.06
C ILE A 155 -2.41 -2.05 -9.95
N VAL A 156 -3.01 -2.82 -9.06
CA VAL A 156 -4.40 -2.68 -8.63
C VAL A 156 -4.41 -2.24 -7.18
N LEU A 157 -5.02 -1.09 -6.92
CA LEU A 157 -5.19 -0.49 -5.61
C LEU A 157 -6.63 -0.71 -5.16
N PHE A 158 -6.82 -1.11 -3.90
CA PHE A 158 -8.14 -1.11 -3.28
C PHE A 158 -8.63 0.32 -3.02
N ASP A 159 -9.89 0.57 -3.35
CA ASP A 159 -10.53 1.87 -3.19
C ASP A 159 -11.60 1.83 -2.10
N MET A 160 -12.60 0.96 -2.24
CA MET A 160 -13.75 0.87 -1.34
C MET A 160 -14.28 -0.56 -1.28
N ALA A 161 -14.79 -0.99 -0.13
CA ALA A 161 -15.60 -2.20 -0.05
C ALA A 161 -16.81 -1.99 0.86
N PHE A 162 -17.96 -2.51 0.43
CA PHE A 162 -19.14 -2.64 1.29
C PHE A 162 -18.91 -3.74 2.32
N ALA A 163 -19.17 -3.43 3.60
CA ALA A 163 -18.95 -4.36 4.70
C ALA A 163 -19.88 -5.57 4.67
N GLU A 164 -20.98 -5.51 3.90
CA GLU A 164 -21.98 -6.58 3.81
C GLU A 164 -21.36 -7.96 3.52
N ASN A 165 -20.40 -7.98 2.61
CA ASN A 165 -19.72 -9.18 2.11
C ASN A 165 -18.20 -9.12 2.25
N ASN A 166 -17.67 -8.05 2.86
CA ASN A 166 -16.24 -7.79 2.92
C ASN A 166 -15.78 -7.51 4.35
N SER A 167 -14.51 -7.82 4.60
CA SER A 167 -13.87 -7.64 5.90
C SER A 167 -12.57 -6.86 5.77
N PHE A 168 -12.26 -6.09 6.81
CA PHE A 168 -11.03 -5.33 6.96
C PHE A 168 -10.25 -5.86 8.16
N LYS A 169 -9.00 -6.27 7.96
CA LYS A 169 -8.17 -6.88 8.99
C LYS A 169 -6.91 -6.08 9.26
N ILE A 170 -6.64 -5.81 10.53
CA ILE A 170 -5.41 -5.19 11.01
C ILE A 170 -4.52 -6.29 11.57
N LEU A 171 -3.46 -6.62 10.85
CA LEU A 171 -2.59 -7.77 11.13
C LEU A 171 -1.93 -7.69 12.50
N SER A 172 -1.34 -6.53 12.83
CA SER A 172 -0.58 -6.34 14.07
C SER A 172 -1.36 -6.59 15.36
N HIS A 173 -2.69 -6.49 15.30
CA HIS A 173 -3.57 -6.67 16.47
C HIS A 173 -4.56 -7.84 16.28
N ASN A 174 -4.54 -8.50 15.13
CA ASN A 174 -5.52 -9.53 14.76
C ASN A 174 -6.98 -9.03 14.93
N ILE A 175 -7.22 -7.77 14.58
CA ILE A 175 -8.55 -7.16 14.58
C ILE A 175 -9.17 -7.41 13.21
N THR A 176 -10.44 -7.83 13.18
CA THR A 176 -11.23 -7.95 11.94
C THR A 176 -12.51 -7.13 12.10
N LEU A 177 -12.83 -6.32 11.11
CA LEU A 177 -14.00 -5.45 11.04
C LEU A 177 -14.87 -5.93 9.89
N ASP A 178 -16.16 -6.13 10.13
CA ASP A 178 -17.15 -6.57 9.15
C ASP A 178 -18.52 -5.93 9.43
N LYS A 179 -19.56 -6.28 8.65
CA LYS A 179 -20.92 -5.73 8.81
C LYS A 179 -21.55 -5.87 10.19
N ASN A 180 -21.08 -6.80 11.02
CA ASN A 180 -21.64 -7.01 12.35
C ASN A 180 -21.10 -6.00 13.35
N LEU A 181 -20.02 -5.30 13.02
CA LEU A 181 -19.41 -4.33 13.89
C LEU A 181 -20.30 -3.11 14.10
N THR A 182 -20.60 -2.84 15.36
CA THR A 182 -21.32 -1.62 15.77
C THR A 182 -20.35 -0.47 16.04
N LEU A 183 -20.83 0.77 15.94
CA LEU A 183 -20.06 1.95 16.28
C LEU A 183 -19.57 1.93 17.74
N GLU A 184 -20.38 1.39 18.66
CA GLU A 184 -20.02 1.31 20.08
C GLU A 184 -18.93 0.26 20.35
N GLU A 185 -18.94 -0.87 19.63
CA GLU A 185 -17.84 -1.82 19.66
C GLU A 185 -16.58 -1.24 19.01
N PHE A 186 -16.72 -0.54 17.88
CA PHE A 186 -15.61 0.13 17.22
C PHE A 186 -14.91 1.11 18.16
N LYS A 187 -15.65 1.96 18.87
CA LYS A 187 -15.08 2.91 19.86
C LYS A 187 -14.33 2.21 21.00
N LYS A 188 -14.71 0.98 21.37
CA LYS A 188 -13.99 0.19 22.37
C LYS A 188 -12.67 -0.37 21.83
N ILE A 189 -12.68 -0.81 20.57
CA ILE A 189 -11.48 -1.30 19.89
C ILE A 189 -10.50 -0.16 19.60
N PHE A 190 -11.03 1.01 19.22
CA PHE A 190 -10.29 2.18 18.78
C PHE A 190 -10.63 3.44 19.61
N PRO A 191 -10.21 3.51 20.88
CA PRO A 191 -10.60 4.61 21.78
C PRO A 191 -10.10 5.99 21.35
N ASN A 192 -9.06 6.05 20.49
CA ASN A 192 -8.46 7.29 20.01
C ASN A 192 -8.79 7.59 18.54
N ALA A 193 -9.72 6.85 17.94
CA ALA A 193 -10.17 7.11 16.58
C ALA A 193 -10.75 8.52 16.46
N GLU A 194 -10.44 9.20 15.36
CA GLU A 194 -11.13 10.43 15.01
C GLU A 194 -12.50 10.07 14.43
N ILE A 195 -13.55 10.52 15.11
CA ILE A 195 -14.94 10.24 14.75
C ILE A 195 -15.59 11.55 14.30
N GLU A 196 -16.06 11.57 13.06
CA GLU A 196 -16.63 12.71 12.39
C GLU A 196 -18.13 12.46 12.14
N ASN A 197 -18.99 13.42 12.52
CA ASN A 197 -20.41 13.37 12.15
C ASN A 197 -20.57 13.88 10.71
N LEU A 198 -21.36 13.18 9.92
CA LEU A 198 -21.66 13.60 8.54
C LEU A 198 -22.95 14.42 8.49
N GLU A 199 -23.26 15.00 7.32
CA GLU A 199 -24.48 15.78 7.12
C GLU A 199 -25.74 14.98 7.46
N ASN A 200 -25.75 13.69 7.11
CA ASN A 200 -26.77 12.76 7.55
C ASN A 200 -26.51 12.36 9.02
N LYS A 201 -27.43 12.71 9.91
CA LYS A 201 -27.35 12.42 11.36
C LYS A 201 -27.24 10.94 11.70
N ASN A 202 -27.63 10.05 10.79
CA ASN A 202 -27.53 8.61 10.98
C ASN A 202 -26.20 8.03 10.49
N GLU A 203 -25.31 8.87 9.97
CA GLU A 203 -24.03 8.47 9.39
C GLU A 203 -22.86 9.12 10.12
N VAL A 204 -21.85 8.31 10.39
CA VAL A 204 -20.65 8.68 11.11
C VAL A 204 -19.45 8.09 10.38
N ARG A 205 -18.34 8.81 10.36
CA ARG A 205 -17.08 8.36 9.75
C ARG A 205 -15.98 8.28 10.80
N ALA A 206 -15.22 7.19 10.81
CA ALA A 206 -13.97 7.12 11.53
C ALA A 206 -12.78 7.24 10.56
N ARG A 207 -11.72 7.94 10.95
CA ARG A 207 -10.53 8.19 10.13
C ARG A 207 -9.25 7.67 10.76
N PHE A 208 -8.41 7.03 9.95
CA PHE A 208 -7.05 6.60 10.29
C PHE A 208 -6.08 6.94 9.17
N TYR A 209 -5.15 7.84 9.43
CA TYR A 209 -4.13 8.22 8.45
C TYR A 209 -3.16 7.07 8.15
N LEU A 210 -2.61 7.01 6.94
CA LEU A 210 -1.63 5.99 6.59
C LEU A 210 -0.29 6.18 7.29
N ALA A 211 0.12 7.43 7.51
CA ALA A 211 1.34 7.79 8.23
C ALA A 211 1.29 9.22 8.80
N LYS A 212 2.32 9.59 9.55
CA LYS A 212 2.51 10.96 10.03
C LYS A 212 2.76 11.90 8.84
N ASN A 213 2.00 13.01 8.77
CA ASN A 213 2.05 14.00 7.68
C ASN A 213 1.57 13.49 6.31
N MET A 214 0.68 12.50 6.29
CA MET A 214 -0.05 12.11 5.08
C MET A 214 -1.54 12.40 5.30
N ASP A 215 -2.20 12.93 4.27
CA ASP A 215 -3.65 13.11 4.31
C ASP A 215 -4.39 11.82 3.95
N ASP A 216 -3.75 10.93 3.19
CA ASP A 216 -4.29 9.61 2.85
C ASP A 216 -4.66 8.82 4.10
N ALA A 217 -5.83 8.20 4.07
CA ALA A 217 -6.42 7.58 5.24
C ALA A 217 -7.34 6.41 4.88
N PHE A 218 -7.43 5.44 5.79
CA PHE A 218 -8.58 4.56 5.84
C PHE A 218 -9.75 5.27 6.51
N LEU A 219 -10.91 5.22 5.85
CA LEU A 219 -12.16 5.75 6.36
C LEU A 219 -13.15 4.60 6.56
N PHE A 220 -13.81 4.58 7.72
CA PHE A 220 -14.82 3.61 8.08
C PHE A 220 -16.16 4.32 8.25
N TYR A 221 -17.13 3.99 7.41
CA TYR A 221 -18.43 4.63 7.40
C TYR A 221 -19.45 3.76 8.13
N PHE A 222 -20.08 4.34 9.13
CA PHE A 222 -21.14 3.74 9.91
C PHE A 222 -22.47 4.35 9.52
N LYS A 223 -23.47 3.51 9.24
CA LYS A 223 -24.84 3.92 8.96
C LYS A 223 -25.78 3.24 9.93
N ASN A 224 -26.63 4.02 10.60
CA ASN A 224 -27.52 3.53 11.65
C ASN A 224 -26.77 2.72 12.73
N GLY A 225 -25.55 3.15 13.06
CA GLY A 225 -24.71 2.53 14.09
C GLY A 225 -24.00 1.23 13.70
N LYS A 226 -24.07 0.77 12.44
CA LYS A 226 -23.34 -0.40 11.93
C LYS A 226 -22.36 -0.02 10.83
N LEU A 227 -21.25 -0.76 10.71
CA LEU A 227 -20.30 -0.57 9.62
C LEU A 227 -20.97 -0.87 8.28
N ASP A 228 -21.00 0.12 7.39
CA ASP A 228 -21.66 0.07 6.08
C ASP A 228 -20.64 -0.21 4.98
N TYR A 229 -19.57 0.59 4.93
CA TYR A 229 -18.44 0.40 4.03
C TYR A 229 -17.16 1.00 4.60
N PHE A 230 -16.03 0.62 4.01
CA PHE A 230 -14.73 1.20 4.32
C PHE A 230 -13.99 1.49 3.02
N THR A 231 -13.18 2.54 3.04
CA THR A 231 -12.47 3.03 1.87
C THR A 231 -11.06 3.44 2.21
N LEU A 232 -10.14 3.21 1.29
CA LEU A 232 -8.88 3.91 1.25
C LEU A 232 -9.14 5.22 0.54
N TRP A 233 -9.05 6.32 1.28
CA TRP A 233 -9.17 7.66 0.74
C TRP A 233 -7.78 8.24 0.54
N TRP A 234 -7.53 8.72 -0.67
CA TRP A 234 -6.36 9.52 -1.00
C TRP A 234 -6.80 10.96 -1.26
N LEU A 235 -6.08 11.91 -0.67
CA LEU A 235 -6.25 13.31 -1.00
C LEU A 235 -5.37 13.59 -2.22
N LEU A 236 -5.90 13.32 -3.40
CA LEU A 236 -5.35 13.83 -4.65
C LEU A 236 -6.26 14.97 -5.08
N CYS A 237 -6.20 16.08 -4.34
CA CYS A 237 -6.45 17.50 -4.63
C CYS A 237 -6.21 18.21 -3.28
#